data_AF-A0AAV5WWN7-F1
#
_entry.id   AF-A0AAV5WWN7-F1
#
_cell.length_a   1.000
_cell.length_b   1.000
_cell.length_c   1.000
_cell.angle_alpha   90.00
_cell.angle_beta   90.00
_cell.angle_gamma   90.00
#
_symmetry.space_group_name_H-M   'P 1'
#
loop_
_entity.id
_entity.type
_entity.pdbx_description
1 polymer ?
#
loop_
_entity_poly.entity_id
_entity_poly.type
_entity_poly.pdbx_seq_one_letter_code
_entity_poly.pdbx_strand_id
1 'polypeptide(L)'
;MVARWPVTELLRNTAGMRDSFRVVHPDPASNPGITWSSYTMMDDTRDRIDYIFYKGPISPVSSFEYKGVNPLIETSGKNADSAYRKNEWPSNHYAVITDFDY
;
A
#
# COMPACT_ATOMS: atom_id res chain seq x y z
N MET A 1 -13.98 5.91 11.25
CA MET A 1 -14.76 6.61 10.20
C MET A 1 -14.15 6.24 8.86
N VAL A 2 -14.94 5.89 7.84
CA VAL A 2 -14.40 5.61 6.49
C VAL A 2 -14.40 6.92 5.71
N ALA A 3 -13.22 7.43 5.35
CA ALA A 3 -13.11 8.62 4.52
C ALA A 3 -13.57 8.31 3.08
N ARG A 4 -14.42 9.17 2.52
CA ARG A 4 -14.79 9.11 1.10
C ARG A 4 -13.71 9.80 0.28
N TRP A 5 -13.06 9.05 -0.58
CA TRP A 5 -12.03 9.54 -1.50
C TRP A 5 -12.65 9.68 -2.88
N PRO A 6 -12.98 10.90 -3.35
CA PRO A 6 -13.79 11.09 -4.56
C PRO A 6 -13.19 10.46 -5.82
N VAL A 7 -11.86 10.51 -5.95
CA VAL A 7 -11.14 9.90 -7.07
C VAL A 7 -11.27 8.37 -7.03
N THR A 8 -11.06 7.77 -5.87
CA THR A 8 -11.18 6.31 -5.67
C THR A 8 -12.60 5.82 -5.93
N GLU A 9 -13.61 6.57 -5.50
CA GLU A 9 -15.02 6.26 -5.78
C GLU A 9 -15.32 6.37 -7.29
N LEU A 10 -14.80 7.39 -7.97
CA LEU A 10 -14.98 7.55 -9.41
C LEU A 10 -14.35 6.38 -10.19
N LEU A 11 -13.11 6.00 -9.86
CA LEU A 11 -12.42 4.89 -10.53
C LEU A 11 -13.18 3.57 -10.36
N ARG A 12 -13.66 3.28 -9.14
CA ARG A 12 -14.36 2.03 -8.84
C ARG A 12 -15.80 2.00 -9.37
N ASN A 13 -16.57 3.03 -9.04
CA ASN A 13 -18.03 3.01 -9.21
C ASN A 13 -18.45 3.53 -10.59
N THR A 14 -17.71 4.48 -11.15
CA THR A 14 -18.07 5.12 -12.44
C THR A 14 -17.26 4.54 -13.59
N ALA A 15 -15.94 4.43 -13.46
CA ALA A 15 -15.08 3.91 -14.52
C ALA A 15 -15.08 2.37 -14.59
N GLY A 16 -15.58 1.70 -13.55
CA GLY A 16 -15.63 0.24 -13.46
C GLY A 16 -14.25 -0.42 -13.37
N MET A 17 -13.29 0.28 -12.76
CA MET A 17 -11.95 -0.27 -12.50
C MET A 17 -11.94 -1.04 -11.19
N ARG A 18 -11.14 -2.09 -11.14
CA ARG A 18 -10.99 -2.98 -9.98
C ARG A 18 -9.69 -2.67 -9.26
N ASP A 19 -9.71 -2.64 -7.93
CA ASP A 19 -8.51 -2.54 -7.09
C ASP A 19 -7.82 -3.91 -7.07
N SER A 20 -6.68 -4.04 -7.71
CA SER A 20 -5.96 -5.32 -7.83
C SER A 20 -5.63 -5.95 -6.48
N PHE A 21 -5.23 -5.14 -5.49
CA PHE A 21 -4.90 -5.64 -4.16
C PHE A 21 -6.13 -6.26 -3.48
N ARG A 22 -7.32 -5.67 -3.65
CA ARG A 22 -8.56 -6.22 -3.05
C ARG A 22 -9.16 -7.38 -3.84
N VAL A 23 -8.80 -7.53 -5.11
CA VAL A 23 -9.13 -8.74 -5.87
C VAL A 23 -8.34 -9.93 -5.32
N VAL A 24 -7.04 -9.75 -5.05
CA VAL A 24 -6.17 -10.80 -4.48
C VAL A 24 -6.42 -11.01 -2.98
N HIS A 25 -6.67 -9.93 -2.23
CA HIS A 25 -6.87 -9.93 -0.77
C HIS A 25 -8.22 -9.30 -0.38
N PRO A 26 -9.34 -10.04 -0.50
CA PRO A 26 -10.67 -9.49 -0.30
C PRO A 26 -10.95 -9.01 1.14
N ASP A 27 -10.33 -9.66 2.13
CA ASP A 27 -10.51 -9.32 3.54
C ASP A 27 -9.48 -8.28 4.02
N PRO A 28 -9.90 -7.02 4.27
CA PRO A 28 -9.01 -5.98 4.79
C PRO A 28 -8.58 -6.21 6.25
N ALA A 29 -9.28 -7.05 7.03
CA ALA A 29 -8.88 -7.34 8.40
C ALA A 29 -7.67 -8.30 8.43
N SER A 30 -7.68 -9.32 7.57
CA SER A 30 -6.54 -10.23 7.42
C SER A 30 -5.37 -9.60 6.67
N ASN A 31 -5.65 -8.81 5.64
CA ASN A 31 -4.64 -8.18 4.79
C ASN A 31 -4.92 -6.67 4.64
N PRO A 32 -4.43 -5.82 5.55
CA PRO A 32 -4.76 -4.40 5.55
C PRO A 32 -4.17 -3.63 4.37
N GLY A 33 -3.09 -4.10 3.75
CA GLY A 33 -2.51 -3.44 2.58
C GLY A 33 -1.76 -2.17 2.95
N ILE A 34 -1.00 -2.14 4.04
CA ILE A 34 -0.45 -0.89 4.58
C ILE A 34 0.68 -0.39 3.69
N THR A 35 0.47 0.78 3.08
CA THR A 35 1.45 1.37 2.17
C THR A 35 2.09 2.64 2.72
N TRP A 36 1.63 3.22 3.83
CA TRP A 36 2.19 4.43 4.41
C TRP A 36 2.36 4.37 5.93
N SER A 37 3.31 5.17 6.45
CA SER A 37 3.65 5.33 7.88
C SER A 37 4.02 4.00 8.57
N SER A 38 4.75 3.16 7.86
CA SER A 38 4.93 1.75 8.18
C SER A 38 6.16 1.43 9.04
N TYR A 39 7.03 2.41 9.31
CA TYR A 39 8.28 2.26 10.08
C TYR A 39 8.38 3.22 11.27
N THR A 40 7.38 4.10 11.45
CA THR A 40 7.22 4.96 12.62
C THR A 40 6.39 4.23 13.68
N MET A 41 6.91 4.19 14.92
CA MET A 41 6.21 3.65 16.10
C MET A 41 5.31 4.69 16.79
N MET A 42 5.35 5.95 16.33
CA MET A 42 4.42 6.97 16.82
C MET A 42 3.05 6.66 16.23
N ASP A 43 2.01 6.82 17.07
CA ASP A 43 0.54 6.93 16.89
C ASP A 43 -0.07 7.22 15.49
N ASP A 44 0.74 7.50 14.47
CA ASP A 44 0.29 7.74 13.12
C ASP A 44 -0.52 6.57 12.55
N THR A 45 -1.62 6.94 11.91
CA THR A 45 -2.51 6.02 11.22
C THR A 45 -1.74 5.29 10.12
N ARG A 46 -1.70 3.96 10.21
CA ARG A 46 -1.17 3.11 9.15
C ARG A 46 -2.22 2.97 8.07
N ASP A 47 -2.03 3.71 6.99
CA ASP A 47 -3.01 3.79 5.92
C ASP A 47 -2.56 3.05 4.66
N ARG A 48 -3.57 2.64 3.88
CA ARG A 48 -3.40 2.22 2.49
C ARG A 48 -3.79 3.39 1.59
N ILE A 49 -2.81 4.07 1.04
CA ILE A 49 -3.04 5.24 0.17
C ILE A 49 -2.46 5.08 -1.23
N ASP A 50 -1.78 3.97 -1.51
CA ASP A 50 -1.23 3.62 -2.82
C ASP A 50 -2.03 2.46 -3.41
N TYR A 51 -2.41 2.57 -4.68
CA TYR A 51 -3.36 1.65 -5.34
C TYR A 51 -2.96 1.36 -6.78
N ILE A 52 -3.25 0.14 -7.24
CA ILE A 52 -3.25 -0.23 -8.67
C ILE A 52 -4.68 -0.58 -9.07
N PHE A 53 -5.33 0.34 -9.78
CA PHE A 53 -6.64 0.12 -10.40
C PHE A 53 -6.47 -0.38 -11.84
N TYR A 54 -7.25 -1.39 -12.23
CA TYR A 54 -7.16 -1.99 -13.56
C TYR A 54 -8.54 -2.27 -14.18
N LYS A 55 -8.58 -2.42 -15.51
CA LYS A 55 -9.77 -2.79 -16.30
C LYS A 55 -9.34 -3.57 -17.54
N GLY A 56 -10.24 -4.42 -18.05
CA GLY A 56 -9.97 -5.27 -19.22
C GLY A 56 -9.86 -6.75 -18.84
N PRO A 57 -9.57 -7.62 -19.83
CA PRO A 57 -9.55 -9.07 -19.68
C PRO A 57 -8.23 -9.59 -19.07
N ILE A 58 -7.71 -8.90 -18.07
CA ILE A 58 -6.54 -9.35 -17.29
C ILE A 58 -6.99 -9.65 -15.86
N SER A 59 -6.26 -10.51 -15.15
CA SER A 59 -6.55 -10.87 -13.76
C SER A 59 -5.29 -10.81 -12.91
N PRO A 60 -5.31 -10.13 -11.75
CA PRO A 60 -4.16 -10.12 -10.85
C PRO A 60 -4.01 -11.51 -10.21
N VAL A 61 -2.80 -12.05 -10.25
CA VAL A 61 -2.45 -13.33 -9.62
C VAL A 61 -1.67 -13.15 -8.33
N SER A 62 -0.97 -12.02 -8.19
CA SER A 62 -0.27 -11.61 -6.98
C SER A 62 -0.46 -10.12 -6.78
N SER A 63 -0.51 -9.66 -5.53
CA SER A 63 -0.48 -8.24 -5.19
C SER A 63 0.05 -8.08 -3.77
N PHE A 64 1.08 -7.26 -3.57
CA PHE A 64 1.74 -7.13 -2.27
C PHE A 64 2.46 -5.78 -2.13
N GLU A 65 2.67 -5.39 -0.88
CA GLU A 65 3.46 -4.22 -0.52
C GLU A 65 4.96 -4.56 -0.53
N TYR A 66 5.78 -3.73 -1.16
CA TYR A 66 7.22 -3.91 -1.27
C TYR A 66 7.99 -2.78 -0.58
N LYS A 67 8.96 -3.18 0.24
CA LYS A 67 9.75 -2.30 1.12
C LYS A 67 11.25 -2.59 1.12
N GLY A 68 11.73 -3.22 0.04
CA GLY A 68 13.06 -3.82 0.02
C GLY A 68 13.09 -5.24 0.59
N VAL A 69 14.25 -5.88 0.52
CA VAL A 69 14.46 -7.26 0.99
C VAL A 69 15.05 -7.31 2.39
N ASN A 70 15.71 -6.23 2.82
CA ASN A 70 16.28 -6.12 4.15
C ASN A 70 15.23 -5.70 5.18
N PRO A 71 15.33 -6.17 6.44
CA PRO A 71 14.51 -5.67 7.53
C PRO A 71 14.62 -4.15 7.63
N LEU A 72 13.48 -3.48 7.78
CA LEU A 72 13.47 -2.04 8.02
C LEU A 72 14.04 -1.75 9.40
N ILE A 73 14.92 -0.76 9.47
CA ILE A 73 15.30 -0.12 10.70
C ILE A 73 14.08 0.69 11.16
N GLU A 74 13.43 0.20 12.19
CA GLU A 74 12.36 0.93 12.86
C GLU A 74 12.92 2.22 13.44
N THR A 75 12.17 3.31 13.27
CA THR A 75 12.64 4.61 13.71
C THR A 75 11.64 5.23 14.69
N SER A 76 12.15 5.60 15.87
CA SER A 76 11.37 6.30 16.89
C SER A 76 12.21 7.42 17.50
N GLY A 77 11.54 8.50 17.91
CA GLY A 77 12.17 9.64 18.57
C GLY A 77 12.97 10.58 17.66
N LYS A 78 13.77 11.46 18.28
CA LYS A 78 14.41 12.64 17.64
C LYS A 78 15.34 12.34 16.46
N ASN A 79 15.79 11.09 16.31
CA ASN A 79 16.73 10.68 15.25
C ASN A 79 16.04 9.91 14.10
N ALA A 80 14.69 9.84 14.10
CA ALA A 80 13.96 9.00 13.18
C ALA A 80 14.27 9.30 11.70
N ASP A 81 14.47 10.58 11.37
CA ASP A 81 14.73 11.04 10.01
C ASP A 81 16.11 10.62 9.46
N SER A 82 17.07 10.35 10.34
CA SER A 82 18.41 9.89 9.96
C SER A 82 18.51 8.37 9.83
N ALA A 83 17.68 7.64 10.58
CA ALA A 83 17.71 6.19 10.62
C ALA A 83 17.02 5.56 9.41
N TYR A 84 15.90 6.12 8.92
CA TYR A 84 15.20 5.53 7.78
C TYR A 84 15.96 5.72 6.46
N ARG A 85 16.78 6.77 6.34
CA ARG A 85 17.67 6.98 5.18
C ARG A 85 18.71 5.87 5.01
N LYS A 86 18.89 5.02 6.02
CA LYS A 86 19.77 3.84 5.98
C LYS A 86 19.04 2.58 5.54
N ASN A 87 17.71 2.60 5.45
CA ASN A 87 16.95 1.51 4.88
C ASN A 87 17.27 1.39 3.39
N GLU A 88 17.30 0.15 2.89
CA GLU A 88 17.35 -0.12 1.45
C GLU A 88 16.21 0.61 0.72
N TRP A 89 15.05 0.70 1.37
CA TRP A 89 13.91 1.45 0.90
C TRP A 89 13.79 2.79 1.65
N PRO A 90 14.14 3.92 1.00
CA PRO A 90 14.27 5.21 1.68
C PRO A 90 12.95 6.00 1.80
N SER A 91 11.84 5.46 1.29
CA SER A 91 10.54 6.14 1.29
C SER A 91 9.72 5.79 2.53
N ASN A 92 8.87 6.74 2.93
CA ASN A 92 7.86 6.50 3.95
C ASN A 92 6.61 5.76 3.45
N HIS A 93 6.56 5.52 2.15
CA HIS A 93 5.60 4.63 1.51
C HIS A 93 6.25 3.30 1.15
N TYR A 94 5.48 2.22 1.12
CA TYR A 94 5.82 0.98 0.40
C TYR A 94 5.29 1.07 -1.03
N ALA A 95 6.00 0.43 -1.97
CA ALA A 95 5.45 0.23 -3.31
C ALA A 95 4.33 -0.81 -3.27
N VAL A 96 3.36 -0.70 -4.18
CA VAL A 96 2.41 -1.78 -4.46
C VAL A 96 2.87 -2.46 -5.74
N ILE A 97 3.07 -3.76 -5.70
CA ILE A 97 3.42 -4.58 -6.85
C ILE A 97 2.24 -5.50 -7.14
N THR A 98 1.92 -5.70 -8.41
CA THR A 98 0.85 -6.64 -8.83
C THR A 98 1.27 -7.33 -10.11
N ASP A 99 1.24 -8.66 -10.09
CA ASP A 99 1.42 -9.48 -11.28
C ASP A 99 0.05 -9.80 -11.89
N PHE A 100 -0.05 -9.70 -13.21
CA PHE A 100 -1.26 -9.98 -13.97
C PHE A 100 -1.04 -11.12 -14.97
N ASP A 101 -2.04 -11.98 -15.08
CA ASP A 101 -2.19 -12.90 -16.21
C ASP A 101 -3.12 -12.30 -17.27
N TYR A 102 -2.91 -12.71 -18.52
CA TYR A 102 -3.61 -12.26 -19.72
C TYR A 102 -4.19 -13.40 -20.55
#